data_AF-A0A5C3PEY6-F1
#
_entry.id   AF-A0A5C3PEY6-F1
#
_cell.length_a   1.000
_cell.length_b   1.000
_cell.length_c   1.000
_cell.angle_alpha   90.00
_cell.angle_beta   90.00
_cell.angle_gamma   90.00
#
_symmetry.space_group_name_H-M   'P 1'
#
loop_
_entity.id
_entity.type
_entity.pdbx_description
1 polymer ?
#
loop_
_entity_poly.entity_id
_entity_poly.type
_entity_poly.pdbx_seq_one_letter_code
_entity_poly.pdbx_strand_id
1 'polypeptide(L)'
;MSVPHTKRVCQIIKLKPEAEAEYKQIHAAVWPGVLAALERHHIVDYSIHYHPPLQLLIANFKYTGSDYDADMRGIAEDPETQRWWKVTDDMQESFVEGATGSGGAVPWWQDLEEVFRFDGN
;
A
#
# COMPACT_ATOMS: atom_id res chain seq x y z
N MET A 1 -24.09 16.25 4.46
CA MET A 1 -24.11 14.78 4.37
C MET A 1 -22.88 14.29 5.09
N SER A 2 -23.02 13.42 6.10
CA SER A 2 -21.88 12.88 6.85
C SER A 2 -20.94 12.18 5.86
N VAL A 3 -19.67 12.59 5.82
CA VAL A 3 -18.65 11.84 5.09
C VAL A 3 -18.68 10.41 5.66
N PRO A 4 -18.76 9.36 4.83
CA PRO A 4 -18.68 7.98 5.32
C PRO A 4 -17.40 7.86 6.16
N HIS A 5 -17.44 7.10 7.27
CA HIS A 5 -16.25 6.88 8.09
C HIS A 5 -15.15 6.23 7.24
N THR A 6 -14.25 7.06 6.71
CA THR A 6 -13.11 6.58 5.95
C THR A 6 -12.00 6.19 6.91
N LYS A 7 -11.62 4.91 6.91
CA LYS A 7 -10.37 4.50 7.54
C LYS A 7 -9.24 5.09 6.70
N ARG A 8 -8.30 5.79 7.33
CA ARG A 8 -7.05 6.21 6.70
C ARG A 8 -5.95 5.28 7.17
N VAL A 9 -5.09 4.93 6.24
CA VAL A 9 -3.95 4.06 6.50
C VAL A 9 -2.70 4.79 6.05
N CYS A 10 -1.69 4.79 6.90
CA CYS A 10 -0.35 5.25 6.58
C CYS A 10 0.60 4.09 6.90
N GLN A 11 1.45 3.73 5.95
CA GLN A 11 2.35 2.60 6.10
C GLN A 11 3.72 2.95 5.55
N ILE A 12 4.74 2.28 6.08
CA ILE A 12 6.12 2.44 5.62
C ILE A 12 6.79 1.10 5.30
N ILE A 13 7.73 1.16 4.37
CA ILE A 13 8.65 0.07 4.04
C ILE A 13 9.96 0.66 3.50
N LYS A 14 11.06 -0.10 3.55
CA LYS A 14 12.28 0.32 2.86
C LYS A 14 12.23 -0.06 1.39
N LEU A 15 12.81 0.80 0.56
CA LEU A 15 13.13 0.53 -0.82
C LEU A 15 14.62 0.18 -0.93
N LYS A 16 14.96 -0.90 -1.62
CA LYS A 16 16.35 -1.23 -1.88
C LYS A 16 16.97 -0.17 -2.81
N PRO A 17 18.16 0.40 -2.49
CA PRO A 17 18.76 1.46 -3.29
C PRO A 17 18.89 1.14 -4.78
N GLU A 18 19.26 -0.10 -5.09
CA GLU A 18 19.41 -0.59 -6.46
C GLU A 18 18.10 -0.65 -7.25
N ALA A 19 16.95 -0.67 -6.57
CA ALA A 19 15.63 -0.76 -7.18
C ALA A 19 14.95 0.60 -7.38
N GLU A 20 15.55 1.71 -6.92
CA GLU A 20 14.88 3.01 -6.90
C GLU A 20 14.35 3.46 -8.27
N ALA A 21 15.19 3.37 -9.30
CA ALA A 21 14.83 3.81 -10.64
C ALA A 21 13.69 2.95 -11.22
N GLU A 22 13.80 1.64 -11.10
CA GLU A 22 12.80 0.68 -11.60
C GLU A 22 11.49 0.84 -10.83
N TYR A 23 11.53 0.99 -9.51
CA TYR A 23 10.35 1.19 -8.67
C TYR A 23 9.54 2.40 -9.14
N LYS A 24 10.20 3.53 -9.40
CA LYS A 24 9.57 4.74 -9.93
C LYS A 24 9.00 4.52 -11.33
N GLN A 25 9.73 3.82 -12.19
CA GLN A 25 9.30 3.54 -13.56
C GLN A 25 8.02 2.69 -13.58
N ILE A 26 7.99 1.59 -12.84
CA ILE A 26 6.82 0.69 -12.84
C ILE A 26 5.61 1.35 -12.17
N HIS A 27 5.81 2.18 -11.12
CA HIS A 27 4.70 2.89 -10.46
C HIS A 27 4.18 4.09 -11.26
N ALA A 28 4.93 4.60 -12.24
CA ALA A 28 4.41 5.56 -13.20
C ALA A 28 3.43 4.91 -14.21
N ALA A 29 3.44 3.58 -14.32
CA ALA A 29 2.62 2.81 -15.25
C ALA A 29 2.06 1.54 -14.57
N VAL A 30 1.44 1.70 -13.39
CA VAL A 30 0.82 0.60 -12.64
C VAL A 30 -0.15 -0.16 -13.55
N TRP A 31 -0.13 -1.49 -13.45
CA TRP A 31 -0.99 -2.34 -14.27
C TRP A 31 -2.47 -2.01 -14.03
N PRO A 32 -3.29 -1.84 -15.09
CA PRO A 32 -4.70 -1.50 -14.94
C PRO A 32 -5.50 -2.50 -14.09
N GLY A 33 -5.14 -3.78 -14.13
CA GLY A 33 -5.78 -4.82 -13.30
C GLY A 33 -5.60 -4.60 -11.80
N VAL A 34 -4.41 -4.15 -11.40
CA VAL A 34 -4.09 -3.82 -9.99
C VAL A 34 -4.89 -2.61 -9.53
N LEU A 35 -4.93 -1.55 -10.35
CA LEU A 35 -5.73 -0.36 -10.04
C LEU A 35 -7.23 -0.68 -9.94
N ALA A 36 -7.73 -1.52 -10.85
CA ALA A 36 -9.12 -1.98 -10.80
C ALA A 36 -9.40 -2.83 -9.54
N ALA A 37 -8.44 -3.63 -9.06
CA ALA A 37 -8.59 -4.38 -7.82
C ALA A 37 -8.68 -3.46 -6.60
N LEU A 38 -7.82 -2.44 -6.53
CA LEU A 38 -7.86 -1.42 -5.48
C LEU A 38 -9.22 -0.68 -5.46
N GLU A 39 -9.72 -0.28 -6.64
CA GLU A 39 -11.01 0.41 -6.76
C GLU A 39 -12.19 -0.49 -6.34
N ARG A 40 -12.22 -1.76 -6.78
CA ARG A 40 -13.25 -2.73 -6.38
C ARG A 40 -13.32 -2.94 -4.86
N HIS A 41 -12.20 -2.78 -4.18
CA HIS A 41 -12.06 -2.96 -2.73
C HIS A 41 -11.96 -1.63 -1.96
N HIS A 42 -12.53 -0.57 -2.55
CA HIS A 42 -12.79 0.70 -1.88
C HIS A 42 -11.53 1.44 -1.40
N ILE A 43 -10.38 1.20 -2.03
CA ILE A 43 -9.15 1.95 -1.79
C ILE A 43 -9.12 3.14 -2.74
N VAL A 44 -9.06 4.34 -2.15
CA VAL A 44 -9.07 5.61 -2.86
C VAL A 44 -8.01 6.55 -2.28
N ASP A 45 -7.68 7.61 -3.03
CA ASP A 45 -6.70 8.62 -2.59
C ASP A 45 -5.36 7.98 -2.16
N TYR A 46 -4.92 6.96 -2.91
CA TYR A 46 -3.70 6.21 -2.61
C TYR A 46 -2.49 6.88 -3.25
N SER A 47 -1.54 7.31 -2.42
CA SER A 47 -0.22 7.79 -2.85
C SER A 47 0.92 7.08 -2.13
N ILE A 48 2.05 6.94 -2.82
CA ILE A 48 3.31 6.44 -2.25
C ILE A 48 4.37 7.52 -2.45
N HIS A 49 4.94 8.02 -1.36
CA HIS A 49 6.03 8.97 -1.38
C HIS A 49 7.36 8.25 -1.10
N TYR A 50 8.46 8.80 -1.59
CA TYR A 50 9.79 8.26 -1.35
C TYR A 50 10.69 9.31 -0.69
N HIS A 51 11.36 8.93 0.39
CA HIS A 51 12.35 9.73 1.10
C HIS A 51 13.75 9.08 0.98
N PRO A 52 14.56 9.50 -0.02
CA PRO A 52 15.85 8.86 -0.32
C PRO A 52 16.84 8.77 0.84
N PRO A 53 17.01 9.78 1.72
CA PRO A 53 17.98 9.71 2.82
C PRO A 53 17.79 8.51 3.76
N LEU A 54 16.54 8.03 3.91
CA LEU A 54 16.21 6.85 4.73
C LEU A 54 15.74 5.67 3.88
N GLN A 55 15.77 5.79 2.55
CA GLN A 55 15.25 4.80 1.61
C GLN A 55 13.78 4.43 1.93
N LEU A 56 13.00 5.39 2.42
CA LEU A 56 11.69 5.11 2.99
C LEU A 56 10.59 5.35 1.96
N LEU A 57 9.79 4.33 1.68
CA LEU A 57 8.51 4.48 1.01
C LEU A 57 7.43 4.73 2.05
N ILE A 58 6.56 5.70 1.79
CA ILE A 58 5.48 6.14 2.67
C ILE A 58 4.18 6.06 1.88
N ALA A 59 3.45 4.98 2.07
CA ALA A 59 2.15 4.73 1.49
C ALA A 59 1.06 5.37 2.36
N ASN A 60 0.10 6.07 1.75
CA ASN A 60 -1.10 6.51 2.44
C ASN A 60 -2.31 6.38 1.52
N PHE A 61 -3.42 5.89 2.07
CA PHE A 61 -4.67 5.75 1.34
C PHE A 61 -5.89 5.88 2.25
N LYS A 62 -7.05 6.11 1.64
CA LYS A 62 -8.37 6.09 2.28
C LYS A 62 -9.09 4.81 1.88
N TYR A 63 -9.74 4.20 2.85
CA TYR A 63 -10.68 3.12 2.65
C TYR A 63 -12.11 3.63 2.89
N THR A 64 -13.00 3.42 1.91
CA THR A 64 -14.39 3.93 1.95
C THR A 64 -15.44 2.82 2.05
N GLY A 65 -15.04 1.55 2.16
CA GLY A 65 -15.97 0.43 2.29
C GLY A 65 -16.47 0.21 3.72
N SER A 66 -17.14 -0.92 3.94
CA SER A 66 -17.76 -1.27 5.22
C SER A 66 -17.09 -2.43 5.98
N ASP A 67 -16.20 -3.20 5.33
CA ASP A 67 -15.48 -4.33 5.91
C ASP A 67 -14.04 -4.34 5.39
N TYR A 68 -13.18 -3.62 6.10
CA TYR A 68 -11.78 -3.43 5.71
C TYR A 68 -11.05 -4.76 5.58
N ASP A 69 -11.23 -5.68 6.53
CA ASP A 69 -10.50 -6.94 6.53
C ASP A 69 -10.94 -7.85 5.38
N ALA A 70 -12.24 -7.87 5.05
CA ALA A 70 -12.72 -8.60 3.88
C ALA A 70 -12.20 -8.01 2.57
N ASP A 71 -12.17 -6.69 2.43
CA ASP A 71 -11.68 -6.03 1.24
C ASP A 71 -10.16 -6.20 1.07
N MET A 72 -9.38 -6.14 2.15
CA MET A 72 -7.94 -6.41 2.09
C MET A 72 -7.64 -7.87 1.71
N ARG A 73 -8.46 -8.83 2.20
CA ARG A 73 -8.35 -10.23 1.74
C ARG A 73 -8.67 -10.37 0.26
N GLY A 74 -9.70 -9.68 -0.24
CA GLY A 74 -10.05 -9.68 -1.65
C GLY A 74 -8.94 -9.14 -2.55
N ILE A 75 -8.25 -8.07 -2.13
CA ILE A 75 -7.05 -7.57 -2.81
C ILE A 75 -5.93 -8.61 -2.79
N ALA A 76 -5.70 -9.28 -1.66
CA ALA A 76 -4.66 -10.30 -1.53
C ALA A 76 -4.93 -11.57 -2.35
N GLU A 77 -6.20 -11.88 -2.62
CA GLU A 77 -6.63 -12.99 -3.45
C GLU A 77 -6.65 -12.65 -4.96
N ASP A 78 -6.58 -11.36 -5.34
CA ASP A 78 -6.60 -10.94 -6.73
C ASP A 78 -5.32 -11.38 -7.49
N PRO A 79 -5.44 -12.14 -8.59
CA PRO A 79 -4.29 -12.71 -9.29
C PRO A 79 -3.35 -11.65 -9.89
N GLU A 80 -3.88 -10.52 -10.37
CA GLU A 80 -3.04 -9.46 -10.96
C GLU A 80 -2.26 -8.72 -9.87
N THR A 81 -2.89 -8.49 -8.72
CA THR A 81 -2.24 -7.97 -7.52
C THR A 81 -1.11 -8.88 -7.03
N GLN A 82 -1.36 -10.19 -6.94
CA GLN A 82 -0.31 -11.15 -6.55
C GLN A 82 0.88 -11.16 -7.53
N ARG A 83 0.62 -11.03 -8.83
CA ARG A 83 1.68 -10.94 -9.85
C ARG A 83 2.47 -9.65 -9.73
N TRP A 84 1.79 -8.55 -9.45
CA TRP A 84 2.42 -7.25 -9.19
C TRP A 84 3.32 -7.31 -7.96
N TRP A 85 2.84 -7.91 -6.86
CA TRP A 85 3.63 -8.07 -5.63
C TRP A 85 4.90 -8.89 -5.83
N LYS A 86 4.86 -9.94 -6.66
CA LYS A 86 6.09 -10.70 -7.00
C LYS A 86 7.18 -9.82 -7.62
N VAL A 87 6.83 -8.71 -8.27
CA VAL A 87 7.79 -7.75 -8.81
C VAL A 87 8.22 -6.74 -7.75
N THR A 88 7.26 -6.16 -7.01
CA THR A 88 7.55 -5.07 -6.07
C THR A 88 8.17 -5.54 -4.76
N ASP A 89 7.82 -6.74 -4.27
CA ASP A 89 8.35 -7.28 -3.01
C ASP A 89 9.87 -7.48 -3.11
N ASP A 90 10.37 -7.90 -4.28
CA ASP A 90 11.81 -8.06 -4.54
C ASP A 90 12.57 -6.72 -4.50
N MET A 91 11.87 -5.60 -4.64
CA MET A 91 12.44 -4.24 -4.57
C MET A 91 12.45 -3.68 -3.14
N GLN A 92 11.77 -4.33 -2.20
CA GLN A 92 11.46 -3.78 -0.88
C GLN A 92 12.10 -4.59 0.26
N GLU A 93 12.19 -3.98 1.44
CA GLU A 93 12.59 -4.64 2.67
C GLU A 93 11.66 -4.21 3.81
N SER A 94 11.00 -5.19 4.42
CA SER A 94 10.04 -4.94 5.51
C SER A 94 10.72 -4.56 6.82
N PHE A 95 10.06 -3.69 7.59
CA PHE A 95 10.37 -3.44 9.01
C PHE A 95 9.73 -4.47 9.94
N VAL A 96 8.77 -5.25 9.45
CA VAL A 96 8.01 -6.22 10.25
C VAL A 96 8.80 -7.52 10.35
N GLU A 97 9.15 -7.92 11.56
CA GLU A 97 9.91 -9.14 11.81
C GLU A 97 9.14 -10.39 11.33
N GLY A 98 9.81 -11.23 10.55
CA GLY A 98 9.24 -12.46 9.99
C GLY A 98 8.38 -12.28 8.74
N ALA A 99 8.22 -11.05 8.23
CA ALA A 99 7.54 -10.81 6.96
C ALA A 99 8.37 -11.35 5.78
N THR A 100 7.70 -11.97 4.80
CA THR A 100 8.34 -12.64 3.64
C THR A 100 7.86 -12.14 2.29
N GLY A 101 6.90 -11.21 2.28
CA GLY A 101 6.30 -10.60 1.09
C GLY A 101 4.84 -10.21 1.35
N SER A 102 4.23 -9.49 0.42
CA SER A 102 2.86 -8.96 0.53
C SER A 102 1.79 -10.05 0.62
N GLY A 103 2.06 -11.24 0.07
CA GLY A 103 1.18 -12.42 0.18
C GLY A 103 1.43 -13.31 1.40
N GLY A 104 2.26 -12.87 2.35
CA GLY A 104 2.61 -13.64 3.55
C GLY A 104 1.53 -13.61 4.64
N ALA A 105 1.71 -14.44 5.68
CA ALA A 105 0.84 -14.46 6.86
C ALA A 105 1.02 -13.26 7.80
N VAL A 106 2.17 -12.57 7.68
CA VAL A 106 2.55 -11.39 8.46
C VAL A 106 2.54 -10.18 7.53
N PRO A 107 2.08 -9.00 7.96
CA PRO A 107 2.05 -7.80 7.13
C PRO A 107 3.42 -7.46 6.53
N TRP A 108 3.45 -7.13 5.25
CA TRP A 108 4.67 -6.72 4.57
C TRP A 108 5.03 -5.26 4.84
N TRP A 109 4.03 -4.38 4.85
CA TRP A 109 4.18 -2.98 5.19
C TRP A 109 3.93 -2.75 6.68
N GLN A 110 4.67 -1.83 7.29
CA GLN A 110 4.49 -1.46 8.70
C GLN A 110 3.46 -0.33 8.80
N ASP A 111 2.32 -0.60 9.44
CA ASP A 111 1.31 0.41 9.76
C ASP A 111 1.85 1.45 10.74
N LEU A 112 1.45 2.71 10.54
CA LEU A 112 1.73 3.85 11.42
C LEU A 112 0.45 4.35 12.10
N GLU A 113 0.59 4.81 13.34
CA GLU A 113 -0.48 5.41 14.13
C GLU A 113 -0.84 6.82 13.62
N GLU A 114 -2.12 7.07 13.35
CA GLU A 114 -2.65 8.43 13.12
C GLU A 114 -2.75 9.17 14.47
N VAL A 115 -1.69 9.91 14.82
CA VAL A 115 -1.63 10.65 16.11
C VAL A 115 -2.31 12.02 16.07
N PHE A 116 -2.60 12.56 14.89
CA PHE A 116 -3.27 13.84 14.71
C PHE A 116 -4.04 13.86 13.39
N ARG A 117 -5.20 14.52 13.42
CA ARG A 117 -5.99 14.82 12.24
C ARG A 117 -6.72 16.14 12.37
N PHE A 118 -6.77 16.87 11.27
CA PHE A 118 -7.63 18.03 11.11
C PHE A 118 -8.32 17.93 9.74
N ASP A 119 -9.64 17.74 9.75
CA ASP A 119 -10.42 17.59 8.51
C ASP A 119 -10.68 18.96 7.82
N GLY A 120 -10.45 20.09 8.52
CA GLY A 120 -10.81 21.41 8.04
C GLY A 120 -12.33 21.64 7.99
N ASN A 121 -12.72 22.86 7.61
CA ASN A 121 -14.10 23.23 7.26
C ASN A 121 -14.18 23.58 5.78
#